data_AF-A0A518BF81-F1
#
_entry.id   AF-A0A518BF81-F1
#
_cell.length_a   1.000
_cell.length_b   1.000
_cell.length_c   1.000
_cell.angle_alpha   90.00
_cell.angle_beta   90.00
_cell.angle_gamma   90.00
#
_symmetry.space_group_name_H-M   'P 1'
#
loop_
_entity.id
_entity.type
_entity.pdbx_description
1 polymer ?
#
loop_
_entity_poly.entity_id
_entity_poly.type
_entity_poly.pdbx_seq_one_letter_code
_entity_poly.pdbx_strand_id
1 'polypeptide(L)'
;MLAPFRTLAAVLVASLFLGPLAAAQGGYRTTSFDDLGFELPVPRNYKAVPVEPTEKWVALKWIDEKTNAREREDYVGAHANFLPELMVLWIDHVAVAATTPSGEEGGDGGSDEDQADQADPIRDFETYLEQVWKRSGKPMYSISEPERLDDVDGNDALRYELRPLQGMPPGWATVFRSARRSLVFMGRGSEFDFRDQEKIWEHMIDGIELFQPEALDMSKWEKFYEKRPEFIDAAYRLQVRSTLVRGWEADDTENYIFVYSTKDQPLLRLLKRELEAIRLEYEELFPPAAPVTAVSTVRVCRDGDEYRQYGGPSGSGGYWNSAAKELVFYDYSADEEKRGEGKEDSRIVLYHEAFHQFIYYSVGEVAPHSWYNEGTGDFFSGAKISGKKVNKIDVNPWRNNYIRSIVAAGRNIPFEDILGFTQAEFYRPDRRGICYAQAWSMIYFLRTSKEVANHEQWSQILPIYFETLKAAYAEQAAELLAARSEGLEPDEAPPELSRGEKEVISQMARDKALEVAFDGIDVLALERQWLLFIEELKELR
;
A
#
# COMPACT_ATOMS: atom_id res chain seq x y z
N MET A 1 -43.14 -71.00 40.38
CA MET A 1 -41.97 -71.66 41.00
C MET A 1 -40.75 -70.84 40.61
N LEU A 2 -40.28 -69.94 41.48
CA LEU A 2 -39.25 -70.17 42.51
C LEU A 2 -37.82 -70.31 41.92
N ALA A 3 -37.16 -69.14 41.78
CA ALA A 3 -35.79 -68.80 42.22
C ALA A 3 -34.58 -69.67 41.72
N PRO A 4 -33.32 -69.38 42.12
CA PRO A 4 -32.40 -68.40 41.51
C PRO A 4 -30.99 -69.01 41.25
N PHE A 5 -29.93 -68.18 41.30
CA PHE A 5 -28.45 -68.43 41.32
C PHE A 5 -27.73 -67.96 40.04
N ARG A 6 -26.55 -67.32 40.06
CA ARG A 6 -25.78 -66.49 41.01
C ARG A 6 -24.52 -66.07 40.21
N THR A 7 -24.18 -64.77 40.21
CA THR A 7 -22.81 -64.19 40.20
C THR A 7 -21.66 -64.88 39.45
N LEU A 8 -21.05 -64.16 38.50
CA LEU A 8 -19.60 -64.00 38.48
C LEU A 8 -19.25 -62.55 38.11
N ALA A 9 -18.42 -61.92 38.95
CA ALA A 9 -17.90 -60.58 38.79
C ALA A 9 -16.80 -60.54 37.72
N ALA A 10 -16.82 -59.54 36.86
CA ALA A 10 -15.69 -59.16 36.02
C ALA A 10 -15.34 -57.70 36.33
N VAL A 11 -14.15 -57.51 36.91
CA VAL A 11 -13.52 -56.22 37.18
C VAL A 11 -13.10 -55.63 35.83
N LEU A 12 -13.70 -54.50 35.47
CA LEU A 12 -13.33 -53.71 34.30
C LEU A 12 -12.28 -52.70 34.73
N VAL A 13 -11.02 -52.96 34.41
CA VAL A 13 -9.93 -51.98 34.49
C VAL A 13 -10.08 -51.06 33.28
N ALA A 14 -10.66 -49.88 33.50
CA ALA A 14 -10.66 -48.80 32.53
C ALA A 14 -9.30 -48.10 32.59
N SER A 15 -8.40 -48.44 31.68
CA SER A 15 -7.18 -47.68 31.42
C SER A 15 -7.56 -46.38 30.72
N LEU A 16 -7.65 -45.29 31.49
CA LEU A 16 -7.69 -43.92 30.99
C LEU A 16 -6.33 -43.60 30.33
N PHE A 17 -6.23 -43.80 29.02
CA PHE A 17 -5.23 -43.11 28.21
C PHE A 17 -5.71 -41.67 28.00
N LEU A 18 -5.31 -40.78 28.92
CA LEU A 18 -5.24 -39.35 28.64
C LEU A 18 -4.04 -39.12 27.72
N GLY A 19 -4.27 -39.30 26.41
CA GLY A 19 -3.37 -38.75 25.40
C GLY A 19 -3.45 -37.23 25.42
N PRO A 20 -2.35 -36.50 25.13
CA PRO A 20 -2.40 -35.06 25.03
C PRO A 20 -3.39 -34.68 23.91
N LEU A 21 -4.24 -33.70 24.21
CA LEU A 21 -5.06 -33.03 23.21
C LEU A 21 -4.12 -32.50 22.11
N ALA A 22 -4.12 -33.19 20.97
CA ALA A 22 -3.50 -32.73 19.75
C ALA A 22 -4.23 -31.44 19.33
N ALA A 23 -3.59 -30.30 19.58
CA ALA A 23 -3.97 -29.03 19.00
C ALA A 23 -3.94 -29.17 17.46
N ALA A 24 -5.07 -28.83 16.84
CA ALA A 24 -5.35 -28.58 15.43
C ALA A 24 -4.42 -29.22 14.36
N GLN A 25 -5.01 -30.13 13.57
CA GLN A 25 -4.50 -30.64 12.30
C GLN A 25 -4.23 -29.51 11.28
N GLY A 26 -2.98 -29.05 11.22
CA GLY A 26 -2.44 -28.31 10.09
C GLY A 26 -0.98 -28.73 9.92
N GLY A 27 -0.72 -29.85 9.23
CA GLY A 27 0.65 -30.34 9.06
C GLY A 27 1.59 -29.29 8.46
N TYR A 28 2.90 -29.46 8.65
CA TYR A 28 3.91 -28.56 8.12
C TYR A 28 4.18 -28.82 6.62
N ARG A 29 4.76 -27.82 5.96
CA ARG A 29 5.38 -27.94 4.65
C ARG A 29 6.80 -27.38 4.75
N THR A 30 7.78 -28.09 4.26
CA THR A 30 9.13 -27.53 4.07
C THR A 30 9.08 -26.45 2.99
N THR A 31 9.69 -25.29 3.24
CA THR A 31 9.77 -24.19 2.29
C THR A 31 11.20 -23.65 2.30
N SER A 32 11.86 -23.67 1.13
CA SER A 32 13.18 -23.07 0.93
C SER A 32 13.07 -21.64 0.40
N PHE A 33 14.01 -20.80 0.84
CA PHE A 33 14.23 -19.42 0.40
C PHE A 33 15.70 -19.29 0.04
N ASP A 34 16.07 -19.79 -1.14
CA ASP A 34 17.46 -19.91 -1.55
C ASP A 34 18.17 -18.55 -1.59
N ASP A 35 17.44 -17.50 -1.97
CA ASP A 35 17.89 -16.11 -2.00
C ASP A 35 18.09 -15.47 -0.63
N LEU A 36 17.42 -16.04 0.37
CA LEU A 36 17.60 -15.66 1.76
C LEU A 36 18.49 -16.65 2.53
N GLY A 37 18.91 -17.75 1.91
CA GLY A 37 19.82 -18.71 2.50
C GLY A 37 19.21 -19.52 3.66
N PHE A 38 17.94 -19.90 3.59
CA PHE A 38 17.36 -20.79 4.59
C PHE A 38 16.21 -21.67 4.08
N GLU A 39 16.04 -22.82 4.74
CA GLU A 39 14.89 -23.70 4.59
C GLU A 39 14.26 -23.92 5.98
N LEU A 40 12.92 -23.96 6.06
CA LEU A 40 12.23 -24.22 7.33
C LEU A 40 10.87 -24.91 7.14
N PRO A 41 10.40 -25.65 8.16
CA PRO A 41 9.03 -26.14 8.20
C PRO A 41 8.08 -24.96 8.47
N VAL A 42 7.14 -24.71 7.56
CA VAL A 42 6.11 -23.67 7.70
C VAL A 42 4.73 -24.33 7.87
N PRO A 43 3.90 -23.89 8.83
CA PRO A 43 2.54 -24.40 8.96
C PRO A 43 1.73 -24.22 7.67
N ARG A 44 0.90 -25.21 7.32
CA ARG A 44 0.11 -25.11 6.07
C ARG A 44 -0.93 -23.99 6.07
N ASN A 45 -1.37 -23.55 7.24
CA ASN A 45 -2.28 -22.42 7.46
C ASN A 45 -1.58 -21.05 7.34
N TYR A 46 -0.25 -20.99 7.45
CA TYR A 46 0.47 -19.75 7.26
C TYR A 46 0.48 -19.34 5.79
N LYS A 47 0.07 -18.11 5.51
CA LYS A 47 0.08 -17.50 4.19
C LYS A 47 1.15 -16.43 4.11
N ALA A 48 1.93 -16.46 3.03
CA ALA A 48 2.88 -15.40 2.75
C ALA A 48 2.11 -14.17 2.28
N VAL A 49 2.38 -13.04 2.91
CA VAL A 49 1.87 -11.73 2.51
C VAL A 49 3.08 -10.92 2.02
N PRO A 50 3.00 -10.26 0.86
CA PRO A 50 4.09 -9.42 0.40
C PRO A 50 4.30 -8.27 1.38
N VAL A 51 5.54 -7.80 1.46
CA VAL A 51 5.86 -6.53 2.14
C VAL A 51 5.68 -5.38 1.16
N GLU A 52 5.47 -4.17 1.67
CA GLU A 52 5.46 -2.98 0.82
C GLU A 52 6.85 -2.78 0.17
N PRO A 53 6.96 -2.36 -1.11
CA PRO A 53 8.25 -2.20 -1.78
C PRO A 53 9.21 -1.21 -1.10
N THR A 54 8.67 -0.30 -0.30
CA THR A 54 9.44 0.68 0.49
C THR A 54 9.99 0.10 1.80
N GLU A 55 9.55 -1.10 2.20
CA GLU A 55 10.10 -1.82 3.34
C GLU A 55 11.48 -2.37 2.97
N LYS A 56 12.50 -1.95 3.72
CA LYS A 56 13.91 -2.21 3.41
C LYS A 56 14.48 -3.43 4.13
N TRP A 57 13.87 -3.83 5.25
CA TRP A 57 14.46 -4.79 6.18
C TRP A 57 13.62 -6.05 6.32
N VAL A 58 12.29 -5.96 6.25
CA VAL A 58 11.46 -7.16 6.28
C VAL A 58 11.49 -7.84 4.92
N ALA A 59 12.17 -8.98 4.83
CA ALA A 59 12.28 -9.76 3.60
C ALA A 59 11.05 -10.65 3.36
N LEU A 60 10.44 -11.18 4.42
CA LEU A 60 9.25 -12.02 4.34
C LEU A 60 8.27 -11.73 5.47
N LYS A 61 6.99 -11.95 5.19
CA LYS A 61 5.91 -11.89 6.17
C LYS A 61 4.95 -13.05 5.96
N TRP A 62 4.57 -13.71 7.05
CA TRP A 62 3.48 -14.67 7.09
C TRP A 62 2.42 -14.27 8.08
N ILE A 63 1.18 -14.65 7.78
CA ILE A 63 0.03 -14.47 8.67
C ILE A 63 -0.68 -15.81 8.85
N ASP A 64 -1.11 -16.09 10.08
CA ASP A 64 -1.97 -17.22 10.41
C ASP A 64 -3.45 -16.86 10.20
N GLU A 65 -4.01 -17.26 9.05
CA GLU A 65 -5.41 -17.00 8.72
C GLU A 65 -6.41 -17.88 9.49
N LYS A 66 -5.97 -18.94 10.21
CA LYS A 66 -6.88 -19.98 10.74
C LYS A 66 -6.98 -20.07 12.24
N THR A 67 -6.02 -19.57 13.00
CA THR A 67 -6.08 -19.67 14.46
C THR A 67 -7.25 -18.84 15.00
N ASN A 68 -8.22 -19.49 15.63
CA ASN A 68 -9.32 -18.92 16.44
C ASN A 68 -10.11 -17.72 15.87
N ALA A 69 -10.30 -17.61 14.55
CA ALA A 69 -11.22 -16.61 13.95
C ALA A 69 -12.66 -16.72 14.50
N ARG A 70 -13.09 -17.92 14.92
CA ARG A 70 -14.42 -18.20 15.47
C ARG A 70 -14.59 -17.80 16.95
N GLU A 71 -13.52 -17.75 17.72
CA GLU A 71 -13.55 -17.33 19.14
C GLU A 71 -13.33 -15.82 19.28
N ARG A 72 -12.93 -15.15 18.19
CA ARG A 72 -12.73 -13.69 18.12
C ARG A 72 -14.01 -12.88 17.96
N GLU A 73 -15.12 -13.50 17.56
CA GLU A 73 -16.44 -12.83 17.45
C GLU A 73 -16.92 -12.24 18.79
N ASP A 74 -16.48 -12.79 19.91
CA ASP A 74 -16.89 -12.39 21.26
C ASP A 74 -15.99 -11.32 21.92
N TYR A 75 -14.86 -10.94 21.30
CA TYR A 75 -13.90 -10.00 21.90
C TYR A 75 -14.03 -8.58 21.34
N VAL A 76 -14.01 -7.59 22.25
CA VAL A 76 -14.12 -6.16 21.92
C VAL A 76 -12.82 -5.45 22.34
N GLY A 77 -12.18 -4.74 21.41
CA GLY A 77 -10.97 -3.95 21.68
C GLY A 77 -9.97 -3.94 20.52
N ALA A 78 -8.93 -3.08 20.61
CA ALA A 78 -7.92 -2.90 19.55
C ALA A 78 -7.12 -4.18 19.20
N HIS A 79 -7.13 -5.18 20.09
CA HIS A 79 -6.35 -6.42 19.95
C HIS A 79 -7.13 -7.60 19.37
N ALA A 80 -8.47 -7.51 19.27
CA ALA A 80 -9.31 -8.62 18.80
C ALA A 80 -9.09 -8.95 17.31
N ASN A 81 -8.57 -7.99 16.53
CA ASN A 81 -8.37 -8.11 15.09
C ASN A 81 -6.91 -8.38 14.67
N PHE A 82 -5.97 -8.51 15.61
CA PHE A 82 -4.57 -8.76 15.27
C PHE A 82 -4.35 -10.26 15.00
N LEU A 83 -4.14 -10.63 13.74
CA LEU A 83 -3.77 -11.99 13.36
C LEU A 83 -2.32 -12.27 13.75
N PRO A 84 -1.99 -13.45 14.27
CA PRO A 84 -0.61 -13.84 14.46
C PRO A 84 0.17 -13.72 13.16
N GLU A 85 1.33 -13.09 13.24
CA GLU A 85 2.22 -12.89 12.10
C GLU A 85 3.66 -13.25 12.48
N LEU A 86 4.41 -13.70 11.48
CA LEU A 86 5.83 -13.96 11.56
C LEU A 86 6.53 -13.20 10.44
N MET A 87 7.52 -12.39 10.80
CA MET A 87 8.33 -11.62 9.87
C MET A 87 9.76 -12.14 9.86
N VAL A 88 10.42 -12.06 8.71
CA VAL A 88 11.86 -12.32 8.57
C VAL A 88 12.53 -11.03 8.21
N LEU A 89 13.45 -10.56 9.06
CA LEU A 89 14.25 -9.37 8.81
C LEU A 89 15.62 -9.76 8.29
N TRP A 90 16.08 -9.02 7.29
CA TRP A 90 17.39 -9.12 6.68
C TRP A 90 18.23 -7.88 7.02
N ILE A 91 19.28 -8.07 7.81
CA ILE A 91 20.14 -6.97 8.26
C ILE A 91 21.58 -7.28 7.87
N ASP A 92 22.09 -6.62 6.83
CA ASP A 92 23.51 -6.72 6.47
C ASP A 92 24.36 -5.87 7.42
N HIS A 93 25.45 -6.46 7.92
CA HIS A 93 26.40 -5.77 8.78
C HIS A 93 27.27 -4.85 7.92
N VAL A 94 27.01 -3.54 7.97
CA VAL A 94 27.85 -2.54 7.30
C VAL A 94 29.17 -2.39 8.07
N ALA A 95 30.31 -2.48 7.37
CA ALA A 95 31.62 -2.24 7.98
C ALA A 95 31.71 -0.78 8.46
N VAL A 96 32.07 -0.57 9.73
CA VAL A 96 32.20 0.77 10.31
C VAL A 96 33.39 1.50 9.65
N ALA A 97 33.12 2.46 8.77
CA ALA A 97 34.08 3.51 8.50
C ALA A 97 34.16 4.39 9.75
N ALA A 98 35.36 4.57 10.31
CA ALA A 98 35.58 5.39 11.49
C ALA A 98 35.24 6.86 11.18
N THR A 99 34.05 7.32 11.58
CA THR A 99 33.70 8.73 11.55
C THR A 99 34.03 9.37 12.89
N THR A 100 34.93 10.35 12.86
CA THR A 100 35.24 11.30 13.93
C THR A 100 34.00 12.10 14.29
N PRO A 101 33.70 12.36 15.57
CA PRO A 101 32.53 13.12 15.96
C PRO A 101 32.75 14.62 15.68
N SER A 102 31.95 15.20 14.79
CA SER A 102 31.73 16.65 14.72
C SER A 102 30.33 16.93 15.25
N GLY A 103 30.28 17.57 16.43
CA GLY A 103 29.04 18.08 16.97
C GLY A 103 28.67 19.40 16.33
N GLU A 104 27.36 19.63 16.16
CA GLU A 104 26.69 20.91 16.37
C GLU A 104 25.18 20.68 16.38
N GLU A 105 24.51 21.17 17.42
CA GLU A 105 23.06 21.14 17.62
C GLU A 105 22.39 22.31 16.85
N GLY A 106 21.23 22.05 16.25
CA GLY A 106 20.30 23.08 15.79
C GLY A 106 18.94 22.50 15.40
N GLY A 107 17.86 22.95 16.07
CA GLY A 107 16.44 22.67 15.74
C GLY A 107 16.00 23.41 14.46
N ASP A 108 14.78 23.29 13.91
CA ASP A 108 13.44 22.91 14.37
C ASP A 108 12.56 22.68 13.11
N GLY A 109 11.48 21.89 13.20
CA GLY A 109 10.27 22.11 12.37
C GLY A 109 10.02 21.28 11.09
N GLY A 110 10.61 20.10 10.89
CA GLY A 110 10.29 19.19 9.78
C GLY A 110 9.27 18.11 10.16
N SER A 111 8.40 17.71 9.23
CA SER A 111 7.47 16.58 9.40
C SER A 111 8.23 15.26 9.67
N ASP A 112 7.60 14.32 10.36
CA ASP A 112 8.21 13.05 10.84
C ASP A 112 8.89 12.18 9.75
N GLU A 113 8.70 12.52 8.47
CA GLU A 113 9.34 11.83 7.34
C GLU A 113 10.76 12.35 7.01
N ASP A 114 11.07 13.63 7.30
CA ASP A 114 12.36 14.23 6.94
C ASP A 114 13.51 13.80 7.88
N GLN A 115 13.20 13.28 9.08
CA GLN A 115 14.21 12.70 9.97
C GLN A 115 14.64 11.29 9.57
N ALA A 116 13.98 10.65 8.59
CA ALA A 116 14.28 9.27 8.20
C ALA A 116 15.58 9.13 7.39
N ASP A 117 16.02 10.18 6.70
CA ASP A 117 17.18 10.13 5.79
C ASP A 117 18.54 10.40 6.47
N GLN A 118 18.55 10.76 7.76
CA GLN A 118 19.77 10.82 8.60
C GLN A 118 19.74 9.80 9.76
N ALA A 119 18.93 8.74 9.66
CA ALA A 119 18.92 7.72 10.69
C ALA A 119 20.24 6.91 10.71
N ASP A 120 20.74 6.62 11.91
CA ASP A 120 21.87 5.72 12.12
C ASP A 120 21.65 4.40 11.33
N PRO A 121 22.69 3.86 10.66
CA PRO A 121 22.52 2.62 9.91
C PRO A 121 22.11 1.48 10.84
N ILE A 122 21.04 0.77 10.49
CA ILE A 122 20.63 -0.47 11.15
C ILE A 122 21.72 -1.51 10.97
N ARG A 123 22.25 -2.03 12.08
CA ARG A 123 23.38 -2.99 12.08
C ARG A 123 23.04 -4.30 12.76
N ASP A 124 22.00 -4.30 13.57
CA ASP A 124 21.54 -5.41 14.38
C ASP A 124 20.04 -5.24 14.70
N PHE A 125 19.48 -6.22 15.40
CA PHE A 125 18.06 -6.24 15.71
C PHE A 125 17.65 -5.12 16.70
N GLU A 126 18.52 -4.79 17.64
CA GLU A 126 18.30 -3.75 18.63
C GLU A 126 18.23 -2.37 17.96
N THR A 127 19.20 -2.03 17.10
CA THR A 127 19.19 -0.79 16.32
C THR A 127 18.01 -0.73 15.36
N TYR A 128 17.54 -1.87 14.83
CA TYR A 128 16.31 -1.92 14.07
C TYR A 128 15.11 -1.49 14.92
N LEU A 129 14.93 -2.08 16.10
CA LEU A 129 13.83 -1.72 16.99
C LEU A 129 13.90 -0.25 17.40
N GLU A 130 15.08 0.28 17.71
CA GLU A 130 15.29 1.69 18.03
C GLU A 130 14.86 2.61 16.89
N GLN A 131 15.18 2.27 15.63
CA GLN A 131 14.75 3.09 14.50
C GLN A 131 13.23 3.05 14.30
N VAL A 132 12.62 1.87 14.44
CA VAL A 132 11.15 1.76 14.40
C VAL A 132 10.51 2.55 15.56
N TRP A 133 11.15 2.62 16.73
CA TRP A 133 10.70 3.44 17.86
C TRP A 133 10.83 4.94 17.59
N LYS A 134 11.95 5.39 16.99
CA LYS A 134 12.12 6.80 16.57
C LYS A 134 11.00 7.22 15.63
N ARG A 135 10.68 6.40 14.62
CA ARG A 135 9.58 6.65 13.67
C ARG A 135 8.20 6.72 14.33
N SER A 136 7.98 5.94 15.39
CA SER A 136 6.72 5.97 16.14
C SER A 136 6.69 7.02 17.25
N GLY A 137 7.77 7.80 17.41
CA GLY A 137 7.93 8.84 18.42
C GLY A 137 8.08 8.34 19.86
N LYS A 138 8.11 7.02 20.09
CA LYS A 138 8.14 6.41 21.44
C LYS A 138 8.43 4.90 21.39
N PRO A 139 9.11 4.31 22.40
CA PRO A 139 9.43 2.88 22.42
C PRO A 139 8.19 1.96 22.45
N MET A 140 8.12 0.99 21.53
CA MET A 140 6.98 0.08 21.39
C MET A 140 7.09 -1.19 22.23
N TYR A 141 8.33 -1.65 22.48
CA TYR A 141 8.63 -2.87 23.22
C TYR A 141 9.75 -2.62 24.22
N SER A 142 9.78 -3.39 25.30
CA SER A 142 11.00 -3.70 26.04
C SER A 142 11.45 -5.11 25.67
N ILE A 143 12.74 -5.29 25.41
CA ILE A 143 13.32 -6.60 25.07
C ILE A 143 13.93 -7.25 26.32
N SER A 144 13.84 -8.58 26.43
CA SER A 144 14.50 -9.33 27.50
C SER A 144 16.03 -9.36 27.33
N GLU A 145 16.75 -9.79 28.38
CA GLU A 145 18.09 -10.34 28.15
C GLU A 145 17.97 -11.54 27.19
N PRO A 146 18.87 -11.69 26.21
CA PRO A 146 18.74 -12.74 25.22
C PRO A 146 19.07 -14.10 25.84
N GLU A 147 18.23 -15.09 25.53
CA GLU A 147 18.56 -16.49 25.74
C GLU A 147 19.46 -16.95 24.59
N ARG A 148 20.62 -17.51 24.92
CA ARG A 148 21.52 -18.08 23.92
C ARG A 148 21.06 -19.48 23.56
N LEU A 149 20.82 -19.71 22.27
CA LEU A 149 20.50 -21.03 21.73
C LEU A 149 21.80 -21.76 21.36
N ASP A 150 21.69 -23.07 21.12
CA ASP A 150 22.80 -23.85 20.57
C ASP A 150 23.21 -23.29 19.20
N ASP A 151 24.47 -23.50 18.83
CA ASP A 151 24.99 -23.09 17.52
C ASP A 151 24.16 -23.75 16.40
N VAL A 152 23.53 -22.92 15.56
CA VAL A 152 22.69 -23.37 14.43
C VAL A 152 23.45 -23.07 13.15
N ASP A 153 24.00 -24.12 12.54
CA ASP A 153 24.75 -24.07 11.29
C ASP A 153 25.89 -23.03 11.27
N GLY A 154 26.56 -22.84 12.41
CA GLY A 154 27.69 -21.91 12.56
C GLY A 154 27.29 -20.46 12.82
N ASN A 155 26.05 -20.20 13.22
CA ASN A 155 25.52 -18.89 13.56
C ASN A 155 25.34 -18.75 15.08
N ASP A 156 25.66 -17.56 15.61
CA ASP A 156 25.30 -17.22 16.99
C ASP A 156 23.80 -16.93 17.05
N ALA A 157 23.06 -17.82 17.72
CA ALA A 157 21.61 -17.77 17.79
C ALA A 157 21.16 -17.22 19.15
N LEU A 158 20.39 -16.12 19.10
CA LEU A 158 19.88 -15.43 20.29
C LEU A 158 18.37 -15.31 20.21
N ARG A 159 17.70 -15.54 21.34
CA ARG A 159 16.24 -15.43 21.45
C ARG A 159 15.85 -14.32 22.43
N TYR A 160 14.85 -13.54 22.04
CA TYR A 160 14.35 -12.39 22.79
C TYR A 160 12.84 -12.52 23.02
N GLU A 161 12.40 -12.16 24.22
CA GLU A 161 11.00 -11.87 24.52
C GLU A 161 10.75 -10.37 24.27
N LEU A 162 9.73 -10.02 23.49
CA LEU A 162 9.34 -8.64 23.21
C LEU A 162 8.09 -8.30 24.02
N ARG A 163 8.30 -7.63 25.16
CA ARG A 163 7.21 -7.22 26.05
C ARG A 163 6.61 -5.90 25.58
N PRO A 164 5.29 -5.82 25.34
CA PRO A 164 4.68 -4.64 24.74
C PRO A 164 4.60 -3.48 25.74
N LEU A 165 4.85 -2.26 25.27
CA LEU A 165 4.73 -1.04 26.07
C LEU A 165 3.55 -0.14 25.67
N GLN A 166 2.97 -0.32 24.47
CA GLN A 166 2.00 0.63 23.89
C GLN A 166 0.81 0.03 23.14
N GLY A 167 0.07 -0.88 23.75
CA GLY A 167 -1.04 -1.53 23.04
C GLY A 167 -0.56 -2.30 21.79
N MET A 168 0.72 -2.65 21.75
CA MET A 168 1.26 -3.60 20.80
C MET A 168 0.98 -5.02 21.30
N PRO A 169 0.82 -6.00 20.41
CA PRO A 169 0.76 -7.40 20.81
C PRO A 169 2.10 -7.84 21.44
N PRO A 170 2.11 -8.83 22.35
CA PRO A 170 3.35 -9.50 22.72
C PRO A 170 4.06 -10.08 21.50
N GLY A 171 5.39 -10.12 21.59
CA GLY A 171 6.24 -10.58 20.51
C GLY A 171 7.38 -11.47 21.00
N TRP A 172 8.00 -12.13 20.05
CA TRP A 172 9.14 -13.01 20.23
C TRP A 172 10.08 -12.82 19.04
N ALA A 173 11.38 -12.95 19.25
CA ALA A 173 12.33 -12.94 18.15
C ALA A 173 13.46 -13.95 18.34
N THR A 174 13.87 -14.62 17.25
CA THR A 174 15.14 -15.34 17.18
C THR A 174 16.04 -14.69 16.13
N VAL A 175 17.25 -14.34 16.54
CA VAL A 175 18.27 -13.68 15.72
C VAL A 175 19.38 -14.70 15.44
N PHE A 176 19.61 -15.00 14.17
CA PHE A 176 20.78 -15.75 13.71
C PHE A 176 21.83 -14.79 13.20
N ARG A 177 22.95 -14.71 13.92
CA ARG A 177 24.04 -13.79 13.60
C ARG A 177 25.20 -14.52 12.96
N SER A 178 25.58 -14.06 11.77
CA SER A 178 26.81 -14.44 11.08
C SER A 178 27.82 -13.29 11.09
N ALA A 179 28.99 -13.48 10.49
CA ALA A 179 29.97 -12.40 10.33
C ALA A 179 29.46 -11.24 9.47
N ARG A 180 28.58 -11.50 8.49
CA ARG A 180 28.17 -10.52 7.48
C ARG A 180 26.75 -9.98 7.67
N ARG A 181 25.90 -10.67 8.43
CA ARG A 181 24.49 -10.33 8.56
C ARG A 181 23.83 -10.94 9.79
N SER A 182 22.65 -10.42 10.09
CA SER A 182 21.67 -11.00 10.99
C SER A 182 20.39 -11.35 10.23
N LEU A 183 19.91 -12.58 10.40
CA LEU A 183 18.59 -13.02 9.95
C LEU A 183 17.69 -13.12 11.18
N VAL A 184 16.63 -12.32 11.25
CA VAL A 184 15.76 -12.25 12.42
C VAL A 184 14.38 -12.79 12.11
N PHE A 185 13.93 -13.78 12.85
CA PHE A 185 12.55 -14.24 12.83
C PHE A 185 11.81 -13.58 13.97
N MET A 186 10.86 -12.69 13.66
CA MET A 186 10.10 -11.92 14.63
C MET A 186 8.62 -12.29 14.55
N GLY A 187 8.11 -12.96 15.58
CA GLY A 187 6.72 -13.34 15.73
C GLY A 187 5.95 -12.36 16.60
N ARG A 188 4.70 -12.06 16.24
CA ARG A 188 3.77 -11.25 17.04
C ARG A 188 2.38 -11.84 17.00
N GLY A 189 1.65 -11.74 18.10
CA GLY A 189 0.29 -12.24 18.18
C GLY A 189 -0.47 -11.61 19.33
N SER A 190 -1.81 -11.62 19.25
CA SER A 190 -2.65 -11.20 20.38
C SER A 190 -2.25 -11.96 21.66
N GLU A 191 -2.47 -11.40 22.85
CA GLU A 191 -2.16 -12.13 24.11
C GLU A 191 -2.84 -13.51 24.18
N PHE A 192 -3.99 -13.65 23.52
CA PHE A 192 -4.74 -14.88 23.44
C PHE A 192 -4.04 -15.94 22.57
N ASP A 193 -3.58 -15.55 21.37
CA ASP A 193 -2.96 -16.48 20.43
C ASP A 193 -1.48 -16.73 20.71
N PHE A 194 -0.80 -15.76 21.35
CA PHE A 194 0.65 -15.69 21.44
C PHE A 194 1.29 -16.96 21.97
N ARG A 195 0.78 -17.54 23.06
CA ARG A 195 1.38 -18.74 23.69
C ARG A 195 1.36 -19.98 22.81
N ASP A 196 0.37 -20.11 21.94
CA ASP A 196 0.28 -21.25 21.03
C ASP A 196 1.07 -20.98 19.75
N GLN A 197 1.11 -19.72 19.32
CA GLN A 197 1.89 -19.28 18.16
C GLN A 197 3.39 -19.30 18.44
N GLU A 198 3.83 -18.95 19.65
CA GLU A 198 5.21 -19.02 20.09
C GLU A 198 5.76 -20.44 19.93
N LYS A 199 5.03 -21.46 20.40
CA LYS A 199 5.43 -22.87 20.23
C LYS A 199 5.54 -23.29 18.76
N ILE A 200 4.67 -22.73 17.90
CA ILE A 200 4.72 -22.98 16.47
C ILE A 200 6.00 -22.35 15.90
N TRP A 201 6.30 -21.09 16.22
CA TRP A 201 7.51 -20.41 15.76
C TRP A 201 8.78 -21.09 16.28
N GLU A 202 8.79 -21.54 17.54
CA GLU A 202 9.88 -22.35 18.08
C GLU A 202 10.08 -23.63 17.26
N HIS A 203 9.02 -24.35 16.94
CA HIS A 203 9.12 -25.52 16.07
C HIS A 203 9.62 -25.20 14.65
N MET A 204 9.24 -24.04 14.10
CA MET A 204 9.77 -23.57 12.82
C MET A 204 11.28 -23.34 12.89
N ILE A 205 11.75 -22.75 13.99
CA ILE A 205 13.16 -22.47 14.25
C ILE A 205 13.96 -23.73 14.55
N ASP A 206 13.43 -24.66 15.33
CA ASP A 206 14.11 -25.91 15.66
C ASP A 206 14.37 -26.79 14.42
N GLY A 207 13.56 -26.60 13.37
CA GLY A 207 13.71 -27.28 12.08
C GLY A 207 14.32 -26.42 10.97
N ILE A 208 14.88 -25.26 11.29
CA ILE A 208 15.52 -24.41 10.28
C ILE A 208 16.86 -25.01 9.84
N GLU A 209 17.16 -24.88 8.56
CA GLU A 209 18.49 -25.11 7.99
C GLU A 209 18.97 -23.80 7.36
N LEU A 210 20.15 -23.32 7.77
CA LEU A 210 20.74 -22.07 7.27
C LEU A 210 21.90 -22.37 6.32
N PHE A 211 21.96 -21.62 5.22
CA PHE A 211 22.99 -21.76 4.19
C PHE A 211 23.35 -20.41 3.54
N GLN A 212 24.35 -20.40 2.66
CA GLN A 212 24.73 -19.19 1.93
C GLN A 212 23.64 -18.85 0.90
N PRO A 213 23.17 -17.59 0.84
CA PRO A 213 22.14 -17.22 -0.13
C PRO A 213 22.66 -17.38 -1.56
N GLU A 214 21.78 -17.80 -2.46
CA GLU A 214 22.02 -17.87 -3.89
C GLU A 214 21.23 -16.78 -4.61
N ALA A 215 21.82 -16.12 -5.61
CA ALA A 215 21.08 -15.12 -6.37
C ALA A 215 19.90 -15.76 -7.12
N LEU A 216 18.73 -15.11 -7.09
CA LEU A 216 17.57 -15.55 -7.86
C LEU A 216 17.92 -15.62 -9.35
N ASP A 217 17.70 -16.78 -9.98
CA ASP A 217 17.86 -16.94 -11.43
C ASP A 217 16.70 -16.28 -12.17
N MET A 218 16.93 -15.06 -12.64
CA MET A 218 15.99 -14.28 -13.44
C MET A 218 16.19 -14.44 -14.95
N SER A 219 17.10 -15.31 -15.41
CA SER A 219 17.54 -15.40 -16.81
C SER A 219 16.41 -15.75 -17.79
N LYS A 220 15.40 -16.49 -17.33
CA LYS A 220 14.18 -16.77 -18.10
C LYS A 220 13.43 -15.48 -18.44
N TRP A 221 13.28 -14.58 -17.47
CA TRP A 221 12.55 -13.33 -17.62
C TRP A 221 13.35 -12.27 -18.37
N GLU A 222 14.68 -12.23 -18.18
CA GLU A 222 15.58 -11.39 -18.97
C GLU A 222 15.40 -11.68 -20.47
N LYS A 223 15.52 -12.95 -20.86
CA LYS A 223 15.29 -13.41 -22.26
C LYS A 223 13.86 -13.18 -22.75
N PHE A 224 12.88 -13.15 -21.84
CA PHE A 224 11.50 -12.86 -22.19
C PHE A 224 11.35 -11.39 -22.59
N TYR A 225 11.86 -10.46 -21.77
CA TYR A 225 11.76 -9.03 -22.05
C TYR A 225 12.65 -8.58 -23.22
N GLU A 226 13.83 -9.17 -23.41
CA GLU A 226 14.66 -8.94 -24.61
C GLU A 226 13.89 -9.20 -25.93
N LYS A 227 12.97 -10.16 -25.92
CA LYS A 227 12.19 -10.55 -27.10
C LYS A 227 10.87 -9.78 -27.24
N ARG A 228 10.51 -8.97 -26.24
CA ARG A 228 9.20 -8.31 -26.11
C ARG A 228 9.39 -6.82 -25.79
N PRO A 229 9.97 -6.03 -26.72
CA PRO A 229 10.28 -4.62 -26.49
C PRO A 229 9.04 -3.74 -26.27
N GLU A 230 7.83 -4.25 -26.54
CA GLU A 230 6.59 -3.56 -26.18
C GLU A 230 6.37 -3.45 -24.65
N PHE A 231 7.03 -4.30 -23.86
CA PHE A 231 7.04 -4.17 -22.41
C PHE A 231 8.18 -3.24 -22.02
N ILE A 232 7.86 -1.96 -21.90
CA ILE A 232 8.80 -0.93 -21.47
C ILE A 232 9.33 -1.23 -20.05
N ASP A 233 10.49 -0.69 -19.73
CA ASP A 233 11.16 -0.82 -18.42
C ASP A 233 11.33 -2.28 -17.93
N ALA A 234 12.07 -3.08 -18.69
CA ALA A 234 12.38 -4.47 -18.34
C ALA A 234 13.10 -4.59 -16.99
N ALA A 235 13.96 -3.63 -16.64
CA ALA A 235 14.71 -3.63 -15.38
C ALA A 235 13.77 -3.55 -14.18
N TYR A 236 12.82 -2.61 -14.20
CA TYR A 236 11.82 -2.49 -13.14
C TYR A 236 10.93 -3.75 -13.03
N ARG A 237 10.49 -4.30 -14.17
CA ARG A 237 9.68 -5.53 -14.18
C ARG A 237 10.43 -6.73 -13.61
N LEU A 238 11.73 -6.85 -13.87
CA LEU A 238 12.58 -7.88 -13.26
C LEU A 238 12.67 -7.72 -11.75
N GLN A 239 12.84 -6.49 -11.25
CA GLN A 239 12.84 -6.18 -9.82
C GLN A 239 11.50 -6.56 -9.14
N VAL A 240 10.37 -6.25 -9.79
CA VAL A 240 9.06 -6.64 -9.28
C VAL A 240 8.90 -8.16 -9.25
N ARG A 241 9.37 -8.87 -10.29
CA ARG A 241 9.28 -10.33 -10.34
C ARG A 241 10.21 -11.03 -9.36
N SER A 242 11.37 -10.45 -9.03
CA SER A 242 12.31 -11.04 -8.06
C SER A 242 11.80 -10.97 -6.63
N THR A 243 10.79 -10.14 -6.34
CA THR A 243 10.20 -9.98 -5.00
C THR A 243 8.85 -10.69 -4.84
N LEU A 244 8.46 -11.53 -5.81
CA LEU A 244 7.19 -12.26 -5.77
C LEU A 244 7.20 -13.33 -4.67
N VAL A 245 6.29 -13.18 -3.71
CA VAL A 245 6.09 -14.18 -2.66
C VAL A 245 5.18 -15.33 -3.12
N ARG A 246 5.33 -16.49 -2.49
CA ARG A 246 4.58 -17.70 -2.83
C ARG A 246 3.06 -17.46 -2.82
N GLY A 247 2.40 -17.84 -3.91
CA GLY A 247 0.94 -17.75 -4.08
C GLY A 247 0.49 -16.51 -4.85
N TRP A 248 1.39 -15.54 -5.01
CA TRP A 248 1.23 -14.39 -5.89
C TRP A 248 1.78 -14.70 -7.27
N GLU A 249 1.16 -14.09 -8.27
CA GLU A 249 1.49 -14.22 -9.68
C GLU A 249 1.72 -12.83 -10.27
N ALA A 250 2.42 -12.76 -11.41
CA ALA A 250 2.57 -11.50 -12.13
C ALA A 250 2.46 -11.65 -13.64
N ASP A 251 1.76 -10.70 -14.24
CA ASP A 251 1.48 -10.61 -15.67
C ASP A 251 1.77 -9.20 -16.20
N ASP A 252 2.24 -9.13 -17.44
CA ASP A 252 2.59 -7.88 -18.09
C ASP A 252 1.46 -7.36 -19.00
N THR A 253 1.30 -6.04 -19.00
CA THR A 253 0.73 -5.28 -20.11
C THR A 253 1.79 -4.31 -20.65
N GLU A 254 1.50 -3.56 -21.71
CA GLU A 254 2.48 -2.64 -22.33
C GLU A 254 3.04 -1.64 -21.31
N ASN A 255 2.16 -1.00 -20.52
CA ASN A 255 2.53 0.07 -19.60
C ASN A 255 2.58 -0.33 -18.11
N TYR A 256 2.16 -1.55 -17.76
CA TYR A 256 2.00 -1.97 -16.36
C TYR A 256 2.49 -3.40 -16.11
N ILE A 257 2.84 -3.69 -14.87
CA ILE A 257 3.01 -5.05 -14.35
C ILE A 257 1.96 -5.32 -13.27
N PHE A 258 1.11 -6.31 -13.49
CA PHE A 258 0.11 -6.72 -12.51
C PHE A 258 0.72 -7.73 -11.56
N VAL A 259 0.57 -7.52 -10.26
CA VAL A 259 0.95 -8.47 -9.21
C VAL A 259 -0.30 -8.84 -8.43
N TYR A 260 -0.67 -10.11 -8.39
CA TYR A 260 -1.99 -10.47 -7.89
C TYR A 260 -2.02 -11.82 -7.18
N SER A 261 -2.93 -11.93 -6.22
CA SER A 261 -3.26 -13.15 -5.48
C SER A 261 -4.70 -13.61 -5.74
N THR A 262 -5.57 -12.73 -6.24
CA THR A 262 -6.93 -13.09 -6.68
C THR A 262 -6.88 -14.23 -7.70
N LYS A 263 -7.86 -15.12 -7.60
CA LYS A 263 -8.04 -16.23 -8.54
C LYS A 263 -9.12 -15.95 -9.60
N ASP A 264 -9.72 -14.75 -9.59
CA ASP A 264 -10.69 -14.32 -10.61
C ASP A 264 -9.99 -13.92 -11.91
N GLN A 265 -9.64 -14.93 -12.70
CA GLN A 265 -9.01 -14.77 -14.01
C GLN A 265 -9.86 -13.92 -15.00
N PRO A 266 -11.19 -14.03 -15.05
CA PRO A 266 -12.02 -13.11 -15.83
C PRO A 266 -11.88 -11.64 -15.43
N LEU A 267 -11.85 -11.32 -14.14
CA LEU A 267 -11.64 -9.97 -13.64
C LEU A 267 -10.25 -9.46 -14.04
N LEU A 268 -9.19 -10.25 -13.81
CA LEU A 268 -7.83 -9.83 -14.17
C LEU A 268 -7.68 -9.48 -15.66
N ARG A 269 -8.27 -10.29 -16.56
CA ARG A 269 -8.28 -9.97 -18.00
C ARG A 269 -9.05 -8.69 -18.32
N LEU A 270 -10.13 -8.43 -17.59
CA LEU A 270 -10.92 -7.22 -17.71
C LEU A 270 -10.11 -6.00 -17.27
N LEU A 271 -9.55 -6.02 -16.07
CA LEU A 271 -8.75 -4.95 -15.48
C LEU A 271 -7.54 -4.59 -16.36
N LYS A 272 -6.76 -5.58 -16.81
CA LYS A 272 -5.60 -5.37 -17.70
C LYS A 272 -5.97 -4.65 -18.99
N ARG A 273 -7.07 -5.09 -19.63
CA ARG A 273 -7.53 -4.49 -20.89
C ARG A 273 -8.04 -3.06 -20.67
N GLU A 274 -8.84 -2.86 -19.62
CA GLU A 274 -9.49 -1.59 -19.37
C GLU A 274 -8.53 -0.52 -18.83
N LEU A 275 -7.51 -0.91 -18.06
CA LEU A 275 -6.44 -0.01 -17.63
C LEU A 275 -5.67 0.57 -18.83
N GLU A 276 -5.29 -0.27 -19.80
CA GLU A 276 -4.64 0.21 -21.02
C GLU A 276 -5.59 1.08 -21.86
N ALA A 277 -6.88 0.77 -21.88
CA ALA A 277 -7.87 1.56 -22.62
C ALA A 277 -8.12 2.95 -21.99
N ILE A 278 -8.23 3.03 -20.65
CA ILE A 278 -8.50 4.29 -19.97
C ILE A 278 -7.26 5.19 -19.94
N ARG A 279 -6.05 4.61 -19.95
CA ARG A 279 -4.80 5.36 -20.09
C ARG A 279 -4.80 6.27 -21.32
N LEU A 280 -5.32 5.78 -22.46
CA LEU A 280 -5.40 6.59 -23.69
C LEU A 280 -6.27 7.84 -23.52
N GLU A 281 -7.35 7.72 -22.74
CA GLU A 281 -8.21 8.87 -22.40
C GLU A 281 -7.47 9.84 -21.46
N TYR A 282 -6.65 9.32 -20.55
CA TYR A 282 -5.81 10.17 -19.69
C TYR A 282 -4.76 10.93 -20.50
N GLU A 283 -4.11 10.28 -21.47
CA GLU A 283 -3.13 10.92 -22.35
C GLU A 283 -3.75 12.03 -23.21
N GLU A 284 -5.01 11.85 -23.66
CA GLU A 284 -5.74 12.88 -24.40
C GLU A 284 -6.11 14.08 -23.53
N LEU A 285 -6.60 13.84 -22.30
CA LEU A 285 -7.09 14.89 -21.41
C LEU A 285 -6.00 15.57 -20.57
N PHE A 286 -4.88 14.89 -20.34
CA PHE A 286 -3.75 15.36 -19.54
C PHE A 286 -2.44 15.06 -20.27
N PRO A 287 -2.20 15.72 -21.42
CA PRO A 287 -1.03 15.45 -22.25
C PRO A 287 0.25 15.69 -21.45
N PRO A 288 1.12 14.66 -21.32
CA PRO A 288 2.30 14.75 -20.48
C PRO A 288 3.36 15.64 -21.13
N ALA A 289 4.21 16.28 -20.31
CA ALA A 289 5.30 17.11 -20.80
C ALA A 289 6.32 16.31 -21.63
N ALA A 290 6.47 15.02 -21.33
CA ALA A 290 7.27 14.05 -22.08
C ALA A 290 6.55 12.68 -22.07
N PRO A 291 6.89 11.75 -22.98
CA PRO A 291 6.30 10.40 -22.96
C PRO A 291 6.45 9.76 -21.56
N VAL A 292 5.33 9.28 -21.00
CA VAL A 292 5.35 8.58 -19.71
C VAL A 292 5.91 7.17 -19.92
N THR A 293 7.20 7.01 -19.66
CA THR A 293 7.93 5.73 -19.76
C THR A 293 8.01 4.96 -18.45
N ALA A 294 7.52 5.55 -17.35
CA ALA A 294 7.47 4.88 -16.06
C ALA A 294 6.49 3.70 -16.11
N VAL A 295 6.97 2.51 -15.76
CA VAL A 295 6.11 1.36 -15.47
C VAL A 295 5.76 1.39 -13.99
N SER A 296 4.51 1.05 -13.68
CA SER A 296 4.07 0.90 -12.30
C SER A 296 3.46 -0.47 -12.06
N THR A 297 3.52 -0.88 -10.80
CA THR A 297 2.92 -2.11 -10.33
C THR A 297 1.43 -1.89 -10.07
N VAL A 298 0.60 -2.83 -10.53
CA VAL A 298 -0.83 -2.88 -10.23
C VAL A 298 -1.08 -4.09 -9.34
N ARG A 299 -1.22 -3.85 -8.04
CA ARG A 299 -1.40 -4.90 -7.05
C ARG A 299 -2.88 -5.16 -6.81
N VAL A 300 -3.29 -6.41 -7.03
CA VAL A 300 -4.67 -6.87 -6.84
C VAL A 300 -4.70 -7.96 -5.77
N CYS A 301 -5.00 -7.55 -4.54
CA CYS A 301 -5.26 -8.45 -3.42
C CYS A 301 -6.53 -9.28 -3.68
N ARG A 302 -6.59 -10.47 -3.11
CA ARG A 302 -7.70 -11.41 -3.26
C ARG A 302 -9.00 -10.89 -2.65
N ASP A 303 -8.88 -10.15 -1.55
CA ASP A 303 -9.99 -9.62 -0.78
C ASP A 303 -9.53 -8.43 0.07
N GLY A 304 -10.49 -7.76 0.71
CA GLY A 304 -10.22 -6.60 1.56
C GLY A 304 -9.39 -6.93 2.80
N ASP A 305 -9.37 -8.17 3.26
CA ASP A 305 -8.59 -8.58 4.43
C ASP A 305 -7.11 -8.66 4.05
N GLU A 306 -6.79 -9.30 2.94
CA GLU A 306 -5.43 -9.37 2.41
C GLU A 306 -4.89 -7.98 2.04
N TYR A 307 -5.75 -7.09 1.53
CA TYR A 307 -5.40 -5.68 1.31
C TYR A 307 -4.97 -4.95 2.60
N ARG A 308 -5.74 -5.09 3.68
CA ARG A 308 -5.38 -4.49 4.97
C ARG A 308 -4.14 -5.15 5.59
N GLN A 309 -3.97 -6.44 5.41
CA GLN A 309 -2.78 -7.18 5.87
C GLN A 309 -1.50 -6.76 5.16
N TYR A 310 -1.62 -6.42 3.87
CA TYR A 310 -0.53 -5.90 3.05
C TYR A 310 -0.10 -4.50 3.49
N GLY A 311 -1.04 -3.64 3.87
CA GLY A 311 -0.77 -2.25 4.29
C GLY A 311 -1.88 -1.25 3.95
N GLY A 312 -2.95 -1.71 3.29
CA GLY A 312 -4.07 -0.89 2.87
C GLY A 312 -4.71 -0.08 4.00
N PRO A 313 -4.86 1.25 3.84
CA PRO A 313 -5.50 2.10 4.84
C PRO A 313 -6.93 1.65 5.19
N SER A 314 -7.31 1.80 6.46
CA SER A 314 -8.65 1.42 6.89
C SER A 314 -9.72 2.33 6.29
N GLY A 315 -10.67 1.75 5.56
CA GLY A 315 -11.79 2.45 4.95
C GLY A 315 -11.52 3.02 3.55
N SER A 316 -10.39 2.68 2.92
CA SER A 316 -10.15 2.89 1.49
C SER A 316 -10.39 1.61 0.69
N GLY A 317 -10.72 1.77 -0.59
CA GLY A 317 -10.81 0.67 -1.56
C GLY A 317 -9.49 0.36 -2.27
N GLY A 318 -8.60 1.34 -2.33
CA GLY A 318 -7.26 1.26 -2.91
C GLY A 318 -6.41 2.46 -2.51
N TYR A 319 -5.16 2.48 -2.97
CA TYR A 319 -4.26 3.64 -2.88
C TYR A 319 -3.18 3.59 -3.96
N TRP A 320 -2.72 4.76 -4.39
CA TRP A 320 -1.49 4.96 -5.16
C TRP A 320 -0.34 5.39 -4.24
N ASN A 321 0.80 4.70 -4.34
CA ASN A 321 2.05 5.04 -3.65
C ASN A 321 3.12 5.38 -4.69
N SER A 322 3.42 6.68 -4.84
CA SER A 322 4.41 7.17 -5.81
C SER A 322 5.83 6.72 -5.49
N ALA A 323 6.20 6.62 -4.21
CA ALA A 323 7.52 6.15 -3.79
C ALA A 323 7.75 4.68 -4.14
N ALA A 324 6.70 3.85 -4.02
CA ALA A 324 6.72 2.44 -4.42
C ALA A 324 6.44 2.20 -5.91
N LYS A 325 6.04 3.24 -6.65
CA LYS A 325 5.53 3.15 -8.03
C LYS A 325 4.45 2.08 -8.16
N GLU A 326 3.51 2.05 -7.21
CA GLU A 326 2.53 0.99 -7.08
C GLU A 326 1.13 1.51 -6.73
N LEU A 327 0.11 1.03 -7.45
CA LEU A 327 -1.28 1.12 -6.98
C LEU A 327 -1.75 -0.21 -6.44
N VAL A 328 -2.50 -0.18 -5.36
CA VAL A 328 -2.92 -1.36 -4.61
C VAL A 328 -4.41 -1.29 -4.35
N PHE A 329 -5.12 -2.36 -4.68
CA PHE A 329 -6.54 -2.52 -4.36
C PHE A 329 -6.88 -4.02 -4.24
N TYR A 330 -8.14 -4.34 -3.98
CA TYR A 330 -8.58 -5.72 -3.84
C TYR A 330 -9.72 -6.08 -4.79
N ASP A 331 -9.86 -7.38 -5.01
CA ASP A 331 -11.00 -7.97 -5.67
C ASP A 331 -12.23 -7.95 -4.74
N TYR A 332 -13.19 -7.09 -5.06
CA TYR A 332 -14.46 -7.02 -4.35
C TYR A 332 -15.29 -8.28 -4.64
N SER A 333 -15.51 -9.09 -3.59
CA SER A 333 -16.35 -10.28 -3.65
C SER A 333 -17.79 -9.92 -4.05
N ALA A 334 -18.44 -10.80 -4.80
CA ALA A 334 -19.83 -10.63 -5.23
C ALA A 334 -20.88 -10.93 -4.13
N ASP A 335 -20.52 -10.91 -2.84
CA ASP A 335 -21.44 -11.29 -1.75
C ASP A 335 -22.62 -10.30 -1.63
N GLU A 336 -23.83 -10.88 -1.66
CA GLU A 336 -25.10 -10.22 -2.01
C GLU A 336 -25.67 -9.26 -0.93
N GLU A 337 -25.00 -9.06 0.22
CA GLU A 337 -25.62 -8.39 1.39
C GLU A 337 -25.12 -6.97 1.72
N LYS A 338 -24.15 -6.38 0.99
CA LYS A 338 -23.69 -5.00 1.22
C LYS A 338 -23.61 -4.19 -0.08
N ARG A 339 -24.04 -2.91 -0.02
CA ARG A 339 -24.07 -1.98 -1.17
C ARG A 339 -22.70 -1.84 -1.86
N GLY A 340 -22.67 -1.94 -3.20
CA GLY A 340 -21.48 -1.81 -4.05
C GLY A 340 -21.10 -3.17 -4.65
N GLU A 341 -21.53 -3.45 -5.88
CA GLU A 341 -21.65 -4.81 -6.43
C GLU A 341 -20.36 -5.31 -7.10
N GLY A 342 -19.62 -6.18 -6.39
CA GLY A 342 -18.62 -7.08 -6.99
C GLY A 342 -17.59 -6.42 -7.92
N LYS A 343 -17.33 -7.05 -9.07
CA LYS A 343 -16.28 -6.64 -10.04
C LYS A 343 -16.36 -5.17 -10.50
N GLU A 344 -17.53 -4.51 -10.37
CA GLU A 344 -17.67 -3.10 -10.72
C GLU A 344 -16.94 -2.18 -9.74
N ASP A 345 -16.94 -2.51 -8.45
CA ASP A 345 -16.22 -1.74 -7.43
C ASP A 345 -14.70 -1.85 -7.61
N SER A 346 -14.18 -3.04 -7.94
CA SER A 346 -12.77 -3.21 -8.31
C SER A 346 -12.37 -2.30 -9.48
N ARG A 347 -13.28 -2.04 -10.43
CA ARG A 347 -13.04 -1.14 -11.57
C ARG A 347 -13.13 0.33 -11.18
N ILE A 348 -14.09 0.69 -10.34
CA ILE A 348 -14.23 2.04 -9.78
C ILE A 348 -12.93 2.47 -9.11
N VAL A 349 -12.36 1.59 -8.27
CA VAL A 349 -11.08 1.83 -7.60
C VAL A 349 -9.94 1.85 -8.60
N LEU A 350 -9.85 0.86 -9.50
CA LEU A 350 -8.78 0.82 -10.52
C LEU A 350 -8.71 2.14 -11.30
N TYR A 351 -9.84 2.65 -11.81
CA TYR A 351 -9.84 3.87 -12.60
C TYR A 351 -9.43 5.09 -11.76
N HIS A 352 -9.88 5.16 -10.51
CA HIS A 352 -9.51 6.22 -9.56
C HIS A 352 -8.00 6.23 -9.31
N GLU A 353 -7.44 5.11 -8.85
CA GLU A 353 -6.02 5.03 -8.48
C GLU A 353 -5.09 5.10 -9.70
N ALA A 354 -5.51 4.54 -10.84
CA ALA A 354 -4.74 4.64 -12.08
C ALA A 354 -4.66 6.09 -12.60
N PHE A 355 -5.67 6.92 -12.32
CA PHE A 355 -5.60 8.33 -12.65
C PHE A 355 -4.52 9.03 -11.81
N HIS A 356 -4.47 8.79 -10.49
CA HIS A 356 -3.43 9.35 -9.62
C HIS A 356 -2.03 8.99 -10.09
N GLN A 357 -1.83 7.72 -10.44
CA GLN A 357 -0.59 7.25 -11.04
C GLN A 357 -0.26 8.03 -12.32
N PHE A 358 -1.20 8.10 -13.26
CA PHE A 358 -0.94 8.74 -14.56
C PHE A 358 -0.63 10.22 -14.42
N ILE A 359 -1.46 10.97 -13.68
CA ILE A 359 -1.30 12.42 -13.59
C ILE A 359 -0.02 12.81 -12.85
N TYR A 360 0.41 12.01 -11.87
CA TYR A 360 1.70 12.18 -11.20
C TYR A 360 2.84 12.24 -12.22
N TYR A 361 2.94 11.28 -13.14
CA TYR A 361 3.97 11.29 -14.18
C TYR A 361 3.72 12.33 -15.27
N SER A 362 2.46 12.66 -15.57
CA SER A 362 2.12 13.64 -16.60
C SER A 362 2.59 15.06 -16.26
N VAL A 363 2.55 15.42 -14.98
CA VAL A 363 2.98 16.74 -14.45
C VAL A 363 4.48 16.81 -14.16
N GLY A 364 5.16 15.67 -13.99
CA GLY A 364 6.59 15.60 -13.66
C GLY A 364 6.89 15.13 -12.24
N GLU A 365 6.13 14.16 -11.74
CA GLU A 365 6.21 13.63 -10.36
C GLU A 365 5.54 14.54 -9.31
N VAL A 366 4.42 15.17 -9.67
CA VAL A 366 3.64 16.04 -8.79
C VAL A 366 2.16 15.71 -8.81
N ALA A 367 1.57 15.64 -7.62
CA ALA A 367 0.12 15.56 -7.47
C ALA A 367 -0.52 16.97 -7.48
N PRO A 368 -1.63 17.17 -8.21
CA PRO A 368 -2.47 18.38 -8.09
C PRO A 368 -3.05 18.57 -6.68
N HIS A 369 -3.67 19.74 -6.42
CA HIS A 369 -4.52 19.94 -5.25
C HIS A 369 -5.58 18.84 -5.11
N SER A 370 -5.91 18.44 -3.89
CA SER A 370 -6.79 17.31 -3.61
C SER A 370 -8.18 17.41 -4.25
N TRP A 371 -8.77 18.61 -4.34
CA TRP A 371 -10.07 18.78 -5.03
C TRP A 371 -9.98 18.38 -6.51
N TYR A 372 -8.86 18.69 -7.17
CA TYR A 372 -8.64 18.36 -8.57
C TYR A 372 -8.25 16.90 -8.72
N ASN A 373 -7.31 16.44 -7.89
CA ASN A 373 -6.76 15.09 -7.95
C ASN A 373 -7.83 14.03 -7.62
N GLU A 374 -8.42 14.10 -6.43
CA GLU A 374 -9.45 13.14 -5.99
C GLU A 374 -10.74 13.28 -6.81
N GLY A 375 -11.12 14.53 -7.13
CA GLY A 375 -12.32 14.79 -7.92
C GLY A 375 -12.23 14.25 -9.34
N THR A 376 -11.05 14.31 -9.96
CA THR A 376 -10.80 13.75 -11.29
C THR A 376 -10.63 12.23 -11.24
N GLY A 377 -10.00 11.67 -10.20
CA GLY A 377 -9.99 10.23 -9.97
C GLY A 377 -11.41 9.67 -9.90
N ASP A 378 -12.27 10.29 -9.07
CA ASP A 378 -13.67 9.91 -8.96
C ASP A 378 -14.49 10.19 -10.22
N PHE A 379 -14.09 11.16 -11.05
CA PHE A 379 -14.69 11.38 -12.37
C PHE A 379 -14.48 10.15 -13.25
N PHE A 380 -13.25 9.64 -13.35
CA PHE A 380 -12.94 8.47 -14.16
C PHE A 380 -13.48 7.15 -13.60
N SER A 381 -13.75 7.05 -12.31
CA SER A 381 -14.53 5.93 -11.75
C SER A 381 -15.90 5.72 -12.43
N GLY A 382 -16.46 6.76 -13.06
CA GLY A 382 -17.69 6.67 -13.87
C GLY A 382 -17.50 6.09 -15.28
N ALA A 383 -16.28 5.74 -15.68
CA ALA A 383 -15.97 5.33 -17.06
C ALA A 383 -16.69 4.03 -17.48
N LYS A 384 -17.29 4.07 -18.69
CA LYS A 384 -17.88 2.91 -19.35
C LYS A 384 -17.03 2.49 -20.54
N ILE A 385 -16.20 1.48 -20.32
CA ILE A 385 -15.20 1.02 -21.27
C ILE A 385 -15.71 -0.20 -22.04
N SER A 386 -15.46 -0.23 -23.35
CA SER A 386 -15.71 -1.40 -24.20
C SER A 386 -14.59 -1.53 -25.22
N GLY A 387 -14.02 -2.73 -25.33
CA GLY A 387 -12.82 -2.94 -26.15
C GLY A 387 -11.64 -2.13 -25.65
N LYS A 388 -11.11 -1.24 -26.51
CA LYS A 388 -9.98 -0.35 -26.24
C LYS A 388 -10.38 1.13 -26.09
N LYS A 389 -11.66 1.41 -25.84
CA LYS A 389 -12.18 2.79 -25.83
C LYS A 389 -13.06 3.07 -24.62
N VAL A 390 -12.87 4.24 -24.01
CA VAL A 390 -13.83 4.86 -23.09
C VAL A 390 -15.01 5.40 -23.91
N ASN A 391 -16.20 4.84 -23.74
CA ASN A 391 -17.36 5.25 -24.53
C ASN A 391 -18.04 6.49 -23.98
N LYS A 392 -18.04 6.61 -22.65
CA LYS A 392 -18.57 7.73 -21.88
C LYS A 392 -18.11 7.65 -20.44
N ILE A 393 -18.24 8.75 -19.72
CA ILE A 393 -18.03 8.84 -18.28
C ILE A 393 -19.38 9.21 -17.65
N ASP A 394 -19.99 8.24 -16.97
CA ASP A 394 -21.25 8.42 -16.24
C ASP A 394 -20.99 9.08 -14.87
N VAL A 395 -22.06 9.38 -14.14
CA VAL A 395 -21.95 9.80 -12.74
C VAL A 395 -21.29 8.70 -11.89
N ASN A 396 -20.50 9.10 -10.89
CA ASN A 396 -19.88 8.16 -9.96
C ASN A 396 -20.94 7.57 -9.01
N PRO A 397 -21.11 6.23 -8.98
CA PRO A 397 -22.16 5.60 -8.18
C PRO A 397 -21.94 5.71 -6.66
N TRP A 398 -20.70 5.85 -6.20
CA TRP A 398 -20.38 6.04 -4.79
C TRP A 398 -20.62 7.47 -4.30
N ARG A 399 -20.53 8.47 -5.20
CA ARG A 399 -20.58 9.89 -4.82
C ARG A 399 -21.91 10.56 -5.09
N ASN A 400 -22.60 10.20 -6.17
CA ASN A 400 -23.78 10.93 -6.66
C ASN A 400 -24.88 11.10 -5.60
N ASN A 401 -25.36 9.99 -5.03
CA ASN A 401 -26.43 10.06 -4.05
C ASN A 401 -25.99 10.78 -2.77
N TYR A 402 -24.70 10.65 -2.40
CA TYR A 402 -24.17 11.28 -1.20
C TYR A 402 -24.08 12.80 -1.34
N ILE A 403 -23.49 13.32 -2.42
CA ILE A 403 -23.37 14.79 -2.60
C ILE A 403 -24.74 15.46 -2.68
N ARG A 404 -25.73 14.83 -3.34
CA ARG A 404 -27.11 15.34 -3.36
C ARG A 404 -27.67 15.47 -1.96
N SER A 405 -27.43 14.48 -1.09
CA SER A 405 -27.85 14.54 0.32
C SER A 405 -27.11 15.61 1.13
N ILE A 406 -25.84 15.89 0.83
CA ILE A 406 -25.06 16.95 1.46
C ILE A 406 -25.62 18.32 1.08
N VAL A 407 -25.83 18.57 -0.21
CA VAL A 407 -26.36 19.84 -0.74
C VAL A 407 -27.77 20.09 -0.24
N ALA A 408 -28.66 19.08 -0.28
CA ALA A 408 -30.02 19.21 0.23
C ALA A 408 -30.08 19.54 1.74
N ALA A 409 -29.06 19.13 2.50
CA ALA A 409 -28.93 19.44 3.92
C ALA A 409 -28.19 20.77 4.21
N GLY A 410 -27.75 21.50 3.18
CA GLY A 410 -26.94 22.72 3.32
C GLY A 410 -25.59 22.47 4.01
N ARG A 411 -25.02 21.27 3.82
CA ARG A 411 -23.75 20.85 4.46
C ARG A 411 -22.57 20.83 3.49
N ASN A 412 -22.73 21.36 2.28
CA ASN A 412 -21.62 21.50 1.34
C ASN A 412 -20.60 22.51 1.89
N ILE A 413 -19.35 22.33 1.47
CA ILE A 413 -18.25 23.23 1.79
C ILE A 413 -18.29 24.36 0.75
N PRO A 414 -18.09 25.64 1.12
CA PRO A 414 -17.95 26.71 0.13
C PRO A 414 -16.83 26.43 -0.88
N PHE A 415 -17.00 26.87 -2.13
CA PHE A 415 -15.97 26.63 -3.16
C PHE A 415 -14.64 27.30 -2.78
N GLU A 416 -14.69 28.51 -2.25
CA GLU A 416 -13.52 29.27 -1.79
C GLU A 416 -12.68 28.51 -0.75
N ASP A 417 -13.32 27.66 0.07
CA ASP A 417 -12.64 26.88 1.09
C ASP A 417 -12.01 25.61 0.49
N ILE A 418 -12.82 24.77 -0.18
CA ILE A 418 -12.37 23.44 -0.63
C ILE A 418 -11.28 23.52 -1.71
N LEU A 419 -11.27 24.59 -2.52
CA LEU A 419 -10.27 24.80 -3.56
C LEU A 419 -8.86 25.00 -2.99
N GLY A 420 -8.75 25.59 -1.79
CA GLY A 420 -7.49 25.91 -1.12
C GLY A 420 -7.10 24.94 0.00
N PHE A 421 -7.88 23.88 0.25
CA PHE A 421 -7.54 22.91 1.29
C PHE A 421 -6.18 22.26 1.03
N THR A 422 -5.35 22.25 2.07
CA THR A 422 -4.20 21.35 2.16
C THR A 422 -4.67 19.90 2.14
N GLN A 423 -3.77 18.98 1.82
CA GLN A 423 -4.06 17.54 1.93
C GLN A 423 -4.55 17.20 3.34
N ALA A 424 -3.88 17.69 4.39
CA ALA A 424 -4.28 17.44 5.77
C ALA A 424 -5.73 17.88 6.04
N GLU A 425 -6.16 19.04 5.53
CA GLU A 425 -7.53 19.55 5.69
C GLU A 425 -8.57 18.75 4.90
N PHE A 426 -8.24 18.39 3.66
CA PHE A 426 -9.12 17.62 2.78
C PHE A 426 -9.43 16.23 3.37
N TYR A 427 -8.41 15.55 3.91
CA TYR A 427 -8.49 14.17 4.39
C TYR A 427 -8.94 14.03 5.85
N ARG A 428 -9.33 15.13 6.50
CA ARG A 428 -9.80 15.08 7.89
C ARG A 428 -10.96 14.09 8.09
N PRO A 429 -10.89 13.19 9.09
CA PRO A 429 -11.86 12.09 9.24
C PRO A 429 -13.34 12.53 9.29
N ASP A 430 -13.63 13.68 9.88
CA ASP A 430 -14.99 14.23 10.06
C ASP A 430 -15.62 14.78 8.76
N ARG A 431 -14.80 15.11 7.75
CA ARG A 431 -15.27 15.72 6.49
C ARG A 431 -14.80 15.01 5.22
N ARG A 432 -13.85 14.06 5.29
CA ARG A 432 -13.24 13.41 4.12
C ARG A 432 -14.26 12.95 3.08
N GLY A 433 -15.35 12.30 3.53
CA GLY A 433 -16.38 11.82 2.61
C GLY A 433 -17.11 12.96 1.88
N ILE A 434 -17.33 14.10 2.54
CA ILE A 434 -17.92 15.29 1.94
C ILE A 434 -16.94 15.87 0.92
N CYS A 435 -15.66 16.02 1.28
CA CYS A 435 -14.62 16.52 0.40
C CYS A 435 -14.54 15.70 -0.90
N TYR A 436 -14.48 14.38 -0.80
CA TYR A 436 -14.50 13.49 -1.98
C TYR A 436 -15.75 13.66 -2.85
N ALA A 437 -16.93 13.59 -2.25
CA ALA A 437 -18.18 13.67 -3.00
C ALA A 437 -18.37 15.05 -3.66
N GLN A 438 -17.94 16.11 -2.98
CA GLN A 438 -18.00 17.46 -3.52
C GLN A 438 -16.96 17.66 -4.62
N ALA A 439 -15.70 17.30 -4.39
CA ALA A 439 -14.63 17.37 -5.39
C ALA A 439 -15.00 16.64 -6.69
N TRP A 440 -15.52 15.41 -6.57
CA TRP A 440 -16.07 14.67 -7.73
C TRP A 440 -17.11 15.50 -8.48
N SER A 441 -18.10 16.03 -7.76
CA SER A 441 -19.22 16.73 -8.38
C SER A 441 -18.83 18.07 -8.99
N MET A 442 -17.81 18.75 -8.43
CA MET A 442 -17.22 19.96 -8.98
C MET A 442 -16.54 19.65 -10.32
N ILE A 443 -15.70 18.61 -10.36
CA ILE A 443 -15.05 18.17 -11.60
C ILE A 443 -16.07 17.72 -12.63
N TYR A 444 -17.08 16.94 -12.21
CA TYR A 444 -18.14 16.46 -13.10
C TYR A 444 -18.93 17.64 -13.70
N PHE A 445 -19.31 18.62 -12.88
CA PHE A 445 -19.94 19.87 -13.33
C PHE A 445 -19.07 20.63 -14.33
N LEU A 446 -17.80 20.90 -13.98
CA LEU A 446 -16.87 21.63 -14.83
C LEU A 446 -16.60 20.95 -16.18
N ARG A 447 -16.71 19.62 -16.25
CA ARG A 447 -16.48 18.85 -17.49
C ARG A 447 -17.75 18.62 -18.32
N THR A 448 -18.92 18.58 -17.71
CA THR A 448 -20.14 18.04 -18.37
C THR A 448 -21.30 19.03 -18.47
N SER A 449 -21.30 20.11 -17.70
CA SER A 449 -22.35 21.13 -17.75
C SER A 449 -22.28 21.93 -19.05
N LYS A 450 -23.46 22.18 -19.64
CA LYS A 450 -23.57 23.04 -20.83
C LYS A 450 -23.34 24.50 -20.47
N GLU A 451 -23.73 24.90 -19.27
CA GLU A 451 -23.53 26.23 -18.73
C GLU A 451 -22.03 26.54 -18.65
N VAL A 452 -21.24 25.60 -18.11
CA VAL A 452 -19.77 25.72 -18.10
C VAL A 452 -19.20 25.73 -19.51
N ALA A 453 -19.62 24.79 -20.37
CA ALA A 453 -19.11 24.71 -21.75
C ALA A 453 -19.39 25.96 -22.59
N ASN A 454 -20.49 26.66 -22.33
CA ASN A 454 -20.86 27.90 -23.04
C ASN A 454 -20.29 29.17 -22.38
N HIS A 455 -19.74 29.07 -21.18
CA HIS A 455 -19.14 30.19 -20.48
C HIS A 455 -17.65 30.30 -20.79
N GLU A 456 -17.23 31.42 -21.37
CA GLU A 456 -15.87 31.65 -21.86
C GLU A 456 -14.81 31.32 -20.81
N GLN A 457 -14.91 31.90 -19.62
CA GLN A 457 -13.93 31.66 -18.56
C GLN A 457 -14.07 30.29 -17.87
N TRP A 458 -15.29 29.86 -17.49
CA TRP A 458 -15.46 28.60 -16.73
C TRP A 458 -15.03 27.37 -17.51
N SER A 459 -15.23 27.36 -18.84
CA SER A 459 -14.78 26.26 -19.70
C SER A 459 -13.25 26.06 -19.69
N GLN A 460 -12.49 27.07 -19.29
CA GLN A 460 -11.04 27.07 -19.29
C GLN A 460 -10.42 26.76 -17.92
N ILE A 461 -11.20 26.69 -16.84
CA ILE A 461 -10.68 26.50 -15.47
C ILE A 461 -9.79 25.25 -15.38
N LEU A 462 -10.29 24.09 -15.81
CA LEU A 462 -9.54 22.83 -15.73
C LEU A 462 -8.28 22.79 -16.62
N PRO A 463 -8.33 23.12 -17.93
CA PRO A 463 -7.13 23.12 -18.75
C PRO A 463 -6.11 24.17 -18.31
N ILE A 464 -6.53 25.38 -17.93
CA ILE A 464 -5.61 26.41 -17.41
C ILE A 464 -4.94 25.92 -16.13
N TYR A 465 -5.70 25.35 -15.19
CA TYR A 465 -5.16 24.82 -13.95
C TYR A 465 -4.08 23.76 -14.23
N PHE A 466 -4.40 22.76 -15.05
CA PHE A 466 -3.47 21.65 -15.34
C PHE A 466 -2.21 22.12 -16.07
N GLU A 467 -2.36 22.91 -17.14
CA GLU A 467 -1.22 23.39 -17.91
C GLU A 467 -0.34 24.35 -17.10
N THR A 468 -0.94 25.20 -16.25
CA THR A 468 -0.18 26.08 -15.36
C THR A 468 0.59 25.28 -14.31
N LEU A 469 -0.03 24.27 -13.68
CA LEU A 469 0.64 23.40 -12.72
C LEU A 469 1.87 22.72 -13.35
N LYS A 470 1.66 22.10 -14.52
CA LYS A 470 2.71 21.39 -15.26
C LYS A 470 3.85 22.32 -15.67
N ALA A 471 3.52 23.48 -16.23
CA ALA A 471 4.52 24.46 -16.66
C ALA A 471 5.30 25.04 -15.48
N ALA A 472 4.60 25.47 -14.42
CA ALA A 472 5.23 26.09 -13.25
C ALA A 472 6.14 25.13 -12.49
N TYR A 473 5.78 23.85 -12.40
CA TYR A 473 6.67 22.85 -11.80
C TYR A 473 7.90 22.59 -12.67
N ALA A 474 7.71 22.38 -13.98
CA ALA A 474 8.80 22.12 -14.90
C ALA A 474 9.83 23.27 -14.95
N GLU A 475 9.36 24.52 -14.94
CA GLU A 475 10.21 25.72 -14.90
C GLU A 475 11.06 25.75 -13.63
N GLN A 476 10.44 25.63 -12.45
CA GLN A 476 11.15 25.65 -11.17
C GLN A 476 12.13 24.48 -11.01
N ALA A 477 11.74 23.28 -11.45
CA ALA A 477 12.62 22.12 -11.42
C ALA A 477 13.84 22.33 -12.33
N ALA A 478 13.64 22.89 -13.52
CA ALA A 478 14.72 23.20 -14.46
C ALA A 478 15.67 24.27 -13.91
N GLU A 479 15.16 25.31 -13.24
CA GLU A 479 15.98 26.34 -12.59
C GLU A 479 16.88 25.77 -11.49
N LEU A 480 16.33 24.93 -10.61
CA LEU A 480 17.11 24.29 -9.53
C LEU A 480 18.16 23.33 -10.08
N LEU A 481 17.83 22.55 -11.12
CA LEU A 481 18.78 21.65 -11.77
C LEU A 481 19.86 22.42 -12.52
N ALA A 482 19.52 23.52 -13.21
CA ALA A 482 20.49 24.37 -13.90
C ALA A 482 21.50 24.99 -12.93
N ALA A 483 21.04 25.47 -11.77
CA ALA A 483 21.91 25.99 -10.72
C ALA A 483 22.89 24.93 -10.17
N ARG A 484 22.50 23.65 -10.17
CA ARG A 484 23.35 22.53 -9.75
C ARG A 484 24.32 22.05 -10.81
N SER A 485 24.01 22.28 -12.08
CA SER A 485 24.89 21.98 -13.19
C SER A 485 26.05 22.98 -13.32
N GLU A 486 26.02 24.09 -12.59
CA GLU A 486 27.11 25.07 -12.59
C GLU A 486 28.42 24.45 -12.06
N GLY A 487 29.38 24.25 -12.97
CA GLY A 487 30.70 23.69 -12.65
C GLY A 487 30.82 22.17 -12.78
N LEU A 488 29.75 21.48 -13.23
CA LEU A 488 29.85 20.08 -13.65
C LEU A 488 30.48 19.95 -15.04
N GLU A 489 31.16 18.83 -15.29
CA GLU A 489 31.66 18.52 -16.63
C GLU A 489 30.50 18.27 -17.61
N PRO A 490 30.66 18.47 -18.92
CA PRO A 490 29.57 18.40 -19.90
C PRO A 490 28.82 17.06 -19.98
N ASP A 491 29.41 15.98 -19.48
CA ASP A 491 28.84 14.62 -19.44
C ASP A 491 28.34 14.21 -18.05
N GLU A 492 28.47 15.08 -17.04
CA GLU A 492 28.02 14.83 -15.69
C GLU A 492 26.61 15.39 -15.48
N ALA A 493 25.66 14.51 -15.12
CA ALA A 493 24.29 14.90 -14.82
C ALA A 493 24.20 15.54 -13.42
N PRO A 494 23.41 16.61 -13.24
CA PRO A 494 23.20 17.17 -11.92
C PRO A 494 22.54 16.16 -10.98
N PRO A 495 22.86 16.20 -9.67
CA PRO A 495 22.17 15.36 -8.70
C PRO A 495 20.68 15.66 -8.69
N GLU A 496 19.88 14.60 -8.55
CA GLU A 496 18.41 14.71 -8.48
C GLU A 496 17.96 15.63 -7.34
N LEU A 497 16.81 16.29 -7.55
CA LEU A 497 16.18 17.11 -6.51
C LEU A 497 15.79 16.23 -5.32
N SER A 498 16.10 16.73 -4.12
CA SER A 498 15.69 16.07 -2.87
C SER A 498 14.16 16.07 -2.73
N ARG A 499 13.65 15.19 -1.86
CA ARG A 499 12.21 15.12 -1.56
C ARG A 499 11.67 16.47 -1.06
N GLY A 500 12.39 17.13 -0.14
CA GLY A 500 11.98 18.42 0.40
C GLY A 500 11.91 19.52 -0.66
N GLU A 501 12.87 19.56 -1.59
CA GLU A 501 12.84 20.53 -2.70
C GLU A 501 11.66 20.26 -3.65
N LYS A 502 11.43 18.98 -4.01
CA LYS A 502 10.28 18.59 -4.83
C LYS A 502 8.97 19.04 -4.17
N GLU A 503 8.83 18.90 -2.85
CA GLU A 503 7.62 19.34 -2.14
C GLU A 503 7.43 20.86 -2.19
N VAL A 504 8.49 21.64 -1.97
CA VAL A 504 8.43 23.10 -2.01
C VAL A 504 7.99 23.61 -3.39
N ILE A 505 8.65 23.16 -4.46
CA ILE A 505 8.29 23.61 -5.82
C ILE A 505 6.93 23.07 -6.25
N SER A 506 6.51 21.89 -5.75
CA SER A 506 5.17 21.35 -5.98
C SER A 506 4.10 22.25 -5.37
N GLN A 507 4.32 22.74 -4.14
CA GLN A 507 3.38 23.65 -3.50
C GLN A 507 3.29 24.99 -4.24
N MET A 508 4.44 25.56 -4.63
CA MET A 508 4.47 26.79 -5.42
C MET A 508 3.74 26.64 -6.77
N ALA A 509 3.93 25.52 -7.47
CA ALA A 509 3.26 25.25 -8.72
C ALA A 509 1.74 25.06 -8.55
N ARG A 510 1.31 24.39 -7.46
CA ARG A 510 -0.09 24.26 -7.07
C ARG A 510 -0.74 25.62 -6.82
N ASP A 511 -0.11 26.47 -6.01
CA ASP A 511 -0.62 27.81 -5.69
C ASP A 511 -0.75 28.67 -6.96
N LYS A 512 0.25 28.63 -7.83
CA LYS A 512 0.23 29.34 -9.12
C LYS A 512 -0.90 28.84 -10.02
N ALA A 513 -1.09 27.53 -10.10
CA ALA A 513 -2.16 26.94 -10.89
C ALA A 513 -3.54 27.36 -10.41
N LEU A 514 -3.76 27.41 -9.09
CA LEU A 514 -5.02 27.83 -8.52
C LEU A 514 -5.28 29.33 -8.75
N GLU A 515 -4.27 30.18 -8.53
CA GLU A 515 -4.33 31.62 -8.79
C GLU A 515 -4.74 31.90 -10.24
N VAL A 516 -4.03 31.31 -11.22
CA VAL A 516 -4.24 31.60 -12.64
C VAL A 516 -5.57 31.03 -13.15
N ALA A 517 -5.95 29.83 -12.71
CA ALA A 517 -7.18 29.19 -13.17
C ALA A 517 -8.46 29.90 -12.69
N PHE A 518 -8.38 30.60 -11.56
CA PHE A 518 -9.51 31.31 -10.96
C PHE A 518 -9.41 32.84 -11.06
N ASP A 519 -8.40 33.37 -11.76
CA ASP A 519 -8.27 34.81 -11.99
C ASP A 519 -9.49 35.36 -12.73
N GLY A 520 -10.11 36.38 -12.15
CA GLY A 520 -11.33 37.00 -12.68
C GLY A 520 -12.58 36.11 -12.68
N ILE A 521 -12.58 34.96 -12.00
CA ILE A 521 -13.76 34.09 -11.84
C ILE A 521 -14.59 34.55 -10.63
N ASP A 522 -15.89 34.81 -10.84
CA ASP A 522 -16.85 34.91 -9.74
C ASP A 522 -17.14 33.51 -9.19
N VAL A 523 -16.36 33.10 -8.18
CA VAL A 523 -16.44 31.78 -7.53
C VAL A 523 -17.82 31.55 -6.91
N LEU A 524 -18.46 32.58 -6.36
CA LEU A 524 -19.80 32.47 -5.79
C LEU A 524 -20.86 32.24 -6.88
N ALA A 525 -20.72 32.86 -8.05
CA ALA A 525 -21.59 32.58 -9.19
C ALA A 525 -21.41 31.16 -9.72
N LEU A 526 -20.16 30.69 -9.80
CA LEU A 526 -19.83 29.31 -10.18
C LEU A 526 -20.45 28.30 -9.20
N GLU A 527 -20.30 28.52 -7.89
CA GLU A 527 -20.89 27.67 -6.85
C GLU A 527 -22.42 27.64 -6.93
N ARG A 528 -23.07 28.79 -7.14
CA ARG A 528 -24.54 28.84 -7.33
C ARG A 528 -25.00 28.01 -8.52
N GLN A 529 -24.27 28.05 -9.63
CA GLN A 529 -24.62 27.23 -10.81
C GLN A 529 -24.35 25.74 -10.56
N TRP A 530 -23.27 25.42 -9.84
CA TRP A 530 -23.02 24.05 -9.41
C TRP A 530 -24.16 23.51 -8.51
N LEU A 531 -24.66 24.30 -7.56
CA LEU A 531 -25.79 23.89 -6.71
C LEU A 531 -27.04 23.53 -7.55
N LEU A 532 -27.38 24.36 -8.54
CA LEU A 532 -28.47 24.08 -9.48
C LEU A 532 -28.23 22.80 -10.27
N PHE A 533 -27.00 22.60 -10.75
CA PHE A 533 -26.60 21.38 -11.45
C PHE A 533 -26.78 20.12 -10.59
N ILE A 534 -26.45 20.17 -9.29
CA ILE A 534 -26.64 19.02 -8.38
C ILE A 534 -28.12 18.68 -8.18
N GLU A 535 -29.01 19.67 -8.14
CA GLU A 535 -30.45 19.44 -8.04
C GLU A 535 -31.01 18.70 -9.27
N GLU A 536 -30.43 18.94 -10.45
CA GLU A 536 -30.82 18.30 -11.71
C GLU A 536 -30.25 16.88 -11.88
N LEU A 537 -29.21 16.50 -11.12
CA LEU A 537 -28.64 15.16 -11.18
C LEU A 537 -29.68 14.11 -10.77
N LYS A 538 -29.84 13.10 -11.62
CA LYS A 538 -30.72 11.97 -11.34
C LYS A 538 -30.15 11.11 -10.24
N GLU A 539 -31.01 10.71 -9.32
CA GLU A 539 -30.69 9.71 -8.32
C GLU A 539 -30.44 8.35 -8.98
N LEU A 540 -29.37 7.68 -8.57
CA LEU A 540 -29.15 6.29 -8.94
C LEU A 540 -29.99 5.42 -8.01
N ARG A 541 -30.78 4.52 -8.59
CA ARG A 541 -31.67 3.61 -7.86
C ARG A 541 -30.91 2.48 -7.22
#